data_AF-A0A3S4EYC6-F1
#
_entry.id   AF-A0A3S4EYC6-F1
#
_cell.length_a   1.000
_cell.length_b   1.000
_cell.length_c   1.000
_cell.angle_alpha   90.00
_cell.angle_beta   90.00
_cell.angle_gamma   90.00
#
_symmetry.space_group_name_H-M   'P 1'
#
loop_
_entity.id
_entity.type
_entity.pdbx_description
1 polymer ?
#
loop_
_entity_poly.entity_id
_entity_poly.type
_entity_poly.pdbx_seq_one_letter_code
_entity_poly.pdbx_strand_id
1 'polypeptide(L)'
;MTDLANLLPEQAWLTSLNYQQETLELEGLARTFDALLTLETSLRHYVSFPLNRTGATRQDAQGRWQFHYQLTRSAARERAL
;
A
#
# COMPACT_ATOMS: atom_id res chain seq x y z
N MET A 1 -15.34 4.24 3.18
CA MET A 1 -14.27 3.56 2.42
C MET A 1 -13.26 4.60 1.91
N THR A 2 -12.81 5.53 2.76
CA THR A 2 -12.03 6.71 2.33
C THR A 2 -10.59 6.70 2.84
N ASP A 3 -10.22 5.75 3.70
CA ASP A 3 -8.94 5.77 4.42
C ASP A 3 -7.71 5.51 3.53
N LEU A 4 -7.76 4.55 2.61
CA LEU A 4 -6.56 4.15 1.84
C LEU A 4 -6.07 5.25 0.90
N ALA A 5 -6.99 5.95 0.22
CA ALA A 5 -6.62 7.03 -0.70
C ALA A 5 -5.89 8.17 0.03
N ASN A 6 -6.21 8.41 1.31
CA ASN A 6 -5.54 9.42 2.15
C ASN A 6 -4.11 9.01 2.54
N LEU A 7 -3.73 7.74 2.37
CA LEU A 7 -2.37 7.27 2.63
C LEU A 7 -1.46 7.42 1.41
N LEU A 8 -2.01 7.70 0.23
CA LEU A 8 -1.23 7.89 -0.99
C LEU A 8 -0.61 9.30 -1.01
N PRO A 9 0.72 9.41 -1.05
CA PRO A 9 1.36 10.69 -1.30
C PRO A 9 1.07 11.16 -2.73
N GLU A 10 1.08 12.47 -2.96
CA GLU A 10 0.75 13.09 -4.27
C GLU A 10 1.56 12.53 -5.44
N GLN A 11 2.76 12.03 -5.16
CA GLN A 11 3.70 11.50 -6.15
C GLN A 11 3.60 9.97 -6.34
N ALA A 12 2.58 9.33 -5.78
CA ALA A 12 2.30 7.90 -5.95
C ALA A 12 0.86 7.65 -6.42
N TRP A 13 0.68 6.62 -7.23
CA TRP A 13 -0.65 6.19 -7.67
C TRP A 13 -0.72 4.67 -7.77
N LEU A 14 -1.93 4.15 -7.57
CA LEU A 14 -2.23 2.74 -7.74
C LEU A 14 -2.50 2.42 -9.21
N THR A 15 -2.01 1.27 -9.66
CA THR A 15 -2.32 0.66 -10.95
C THR A 15 -3.19 -0.59 -10.80
N SER A 16 -3.16 -1.22 -9.62
CA SER A 16 -4.03 -2.34 -9.27
C SER A 16 -4.41 -2.32 -7.79
N LEU A 17 -5.63 -2.76 -7.50
CA LEU A 17 -6.18 -2.93 -6.16
C LEU A 17 -7.04 -4.20 -6.15
N ASN A 18 -6.60 -5.23 -5.42
CA ASN A 18 -7.31 -6.51 -5.36
C ASN A 18 -7.54 -6.93 -3.90
N TYR A 19 -8.78 -7.27 -3.55
CA TYR A 19 -9.12 -7.75 -2.21
C TYR A 19 -9.61 -9.20 -2.28
N GLN A 20 -8.86 -10.12 -1.68
CA GLN A 20 -9.19 -11.55 -1.64
C GLN A 20 -8.73 -12.17 -0.33
N GLN A 21 -9.57 -13.02 0.27
CA GLN A 21 -9.22 -13.79 1.47
C GLN A 21 -8.59 -12.93 2.59
N GLU A 22 -9.25 -11.82 2.93
CA GLU A 22 -8.77 -10.87 3.95
C GLU A 22 -7.41 -10.19 3.63
N THR A 23 -6.93 -10.31 2.40
CA THR A 23 -5.70 -9.71 1.91
C THR A 23 -6.03 -8.62 0.90
N LEU A 24 -5.44 -7.44 1.08
CA LEU A 24 -5.48 -6.35 0.12
C LEU A 24 -4.13 -6.25 -0.59
N GLU A 25 -4.13 -6.53 -1.89
CA GLU A 25 -2.96 -6.40 -2.74
C GLU A 25 -2.99 -5.04 -3.46
N LEU A 26 -1.88 -4.31 -3.35
CA LEU A 26 -1.67 -2.99 -3.93
C LEU A 26 -0.53 -3.08 -4.93
N GLU A 27 -0.76 -2.64 -6.16
CA GLU A 27 0.31 -2.37 -7.11
C GLU A 27 0.24 -0.93 -7.57
N GLY A 28 1.40 -0.34 -7.85
CA GLY A 28 1.43 1.04 -8.31
C GLY A 28 2.82 1.55 -8.64
N LEU A 29 2.86 2.87 -8.81
CA LEU A 29 4.04 3.62 -9.19
C LEU A 29 4.23 4.81 -8.25
N ALA A 30 5.49 5.16 -7.96
CA ALA A 30 5.88 6.39 -7.29
C ALA A 30 6.92 7.15 -8.13
N ARG A 31 6.79 8.48 -8.23
CA ARG A 31 7.75 9.30 -9.00
C ARG A 31 9.12 9.38 -8.34
N THR A 32 9.18 9.26 -7.01
CA THR A 32 10.39 9.37 -6.22
C THR A 32 10.49 8.22 -5.21
N PHE A 33 11.70 7.91 -4.79
CA PHE A 33 11.92 6.95 -3.72
C PHE A 33 11.35 7.45 -2.38
N ASP A 34 11.38 8.76 -2.15
CA ASP A 34 10.81 9.40 -0.96
C ASP A 34 9.28 9.20 -0.86
N ALA A 35 8.57 9.36 -1.98
CA ALA A 35 7.13 9.10 -2.03
C ALA A 35 6.81 7.61 -1.78
N LEU A 36 7.64 6.71 -2.29
CA LEU A 36 7.52 5.27 -2.00
C LEU A 36 7.72 4.99 -0.50
N LEU A 37 8.76 5.55 0.11
CA LEU A 37 9.05 5.37 1.53
C LEU A 37 7.95 5.94 2.43
N THR A 38 7.40 7.11 2.05
CA THR A 38 6.28 7.73 2.74
C THR A 38 5.04 6.84 2.68
N LEU A 39 4.72 6.29 1.51
CA LEU A 39 3.60 5.34 1.36
C LEU A 39 3.81 4.11 2.25
N GLU A 40 4.99 3.48 2.18
CA GLU A 40 5.27 2.29 2.98
C GLU A 40 5.17 2.56 4.49
N THR A 41 5.66 3.71 4.94
CA THR A 41 5.55 4.15 6.34
C THR A 41 4.09 4.33 6.76
N SER A 42 3.26 4.97 5.92
CA SER A 42 1.83 5.13 6.17
C SER A 42 1.11 3.79 6.26
N LEU A 43 1.42 2.85 5.37
CA LEU A 43 0.84 1.50 5.36
C LEU A 43 1.23 0.67 6.59
N ARG A 44 2.45 0.83 7.12
CA ARG A 44 2.87 0.19 8.37
C ARG A 44 2.08 0.68 9.59
N HIS A 45 1.59 1.92 9.56
CA HIS A 45 0.77 2.49 10.64
C HIS A 45 -0.74 2.31 10.42
N TYR A 46 -1.16 1.70 9.31
CA TYR A 46 -2.57 1.53 9.00
C TYR A 46 -3.17 0.34 9.76
N VAL A 47 -3.68 0.61 10.96
CA VAL A 47 -4.13 -0.42 11.92
C VAL A 47 -5.19 -1.38 11.37
N SER A 48 -6.05 -0.93 10.45
CA SER A 48 -7.09 -1.79 9.87
C SER A 48 -6.54 -2.80 8.86
N PHE A 49 -5.43 -2.47 8.20
CA PHE A 49 -4.75 -3.31 7.21
C PHE A 49 -3.23 -3.11 7.32
N PRO A 50 -2.57 -3.67 8.34
CA PRO A 50 -1.12 -3.57 8.46
C PRO A 50 -0.42 -4.19 7.25
N LEU A 51 0.68 -3.54 6.85
CA LEU A 51 1.58 -4.07 5.82
C LEU A 51 2.13 -5.44 6.25
N ASN A 52 1.77 -6.47 5.50
CA ASN A 52 2.16 -7.85 5.75
C ASN A 52 3.41 -8.23 4.94
N ARG A 53 3.40 -7.94 3.63
CA ARG A 53 4.52 -8.25 2.74
C ARG A 53 4.83 -7.10 1.80
N THR A 54 6.12 -6.85 1.66
CA THR A 54 6.71 -6.00 0.64
C THR A 54 7.16 -6.87 -0.54
N GLY A 55 6.55 -6.67 -1.71
CA GLY A 55 7.00 -7.28 -2.96
C GLY A 55 8.28 -6.62 -3.49
N ALA A 56 8.69 -7.00 -4.71
CA ALA A 56 9.84 -6.37 -5.34
C ALA A 56 9.52 -4.92 -5.69
N THR A 57 10.36 -4.00 -5.23
CA THR A 57 10.35 -2.61 -5.69
C THR A 57 11.45 -2.42 -6.73
N ARG A 58 11.11 -1.85 -7.88
CA ARG A 58 12.07 -1.61 -8.97
C ARG A 58 11.84 -0.26 -9.62
N GLN A 59 12.93 0.42 -9.95
CA GLN A 59 12.87 1.61 -10.79
C GLN A 59 12.71 1.22 -12.26
N ASP A 60 11.70 1.79 -12.93
CA ASP A 60 11.47 1.62 -14.37
C ASP A 60 12.45 2.47 -15.21
N ALA A 61 12.42 2.29 -16.52
CA ALA A 61 13.27 3.04 -17.45
C ALA A 61 13.01 4.56 -17.46
N GLN A 62 11.89 5.01 -16.90
CA GLN A 62 11.52 6.42 -16.77
C GLN A 62 11.91 6.98 -15.38
N GLY A 63 12.58 6.20 -14.55
CA GLY A 63 13.01 6.60 -13.22
C GLY A 63 11.92 6.48 -12.15
N ARG A 64 10.75 5.91 -12.45
CA ARG A 64 9.65 5.74 -11.50
C ARG A 64 9.76 4.41 -10.76
N TRP A 65 9.36 4.39 -9.50
CA TRP A 65 9.40 3.19 -8.67
C TRP A 65 8.10 2.40 -8.79
N GLN A 66 8.19 1.19 -9.35
CA GLN A 66 7.14 0.19 -9.31
C GLN A 66 7.14 -0.48 -7.94
N PHE A 67 5.95 -0.66 -7.35
CA PHE A 67 5.77 -1.35 -6.08
C PHE A 67 4.64 -2.38 -6.14
N HIS A 68 4.78 -3.40 -5.30
CA HIS A 68 3.73 -4.37 -4.98
C HIS A 68 3.73 -4.56 -3.46
N TYR A 69 2.58 -4.39 -2.82
CA TYR A 69 2.39 -4.58 -1.39
C TYR A 69 1.19 -5.47 -1.09
N GLN A 70 1.30 -6.29 -0.05
CA GLN A 70 0.18 -7.05 0.49
C GLN A 70 -0.09 -6.59 1.92
N LEU A 71 -1.33 -6.17 2.19
CA LEU A 71 -1.83 -5.85 3.52
C LEU A 71 -2.79 -6.94 3.97
N THR A 72 -2.81 -7.26 5.25
CA THR A 72 -3.78 -8.24 5.79
C THR A 72 -4.76 -7.50 6.67
N ARG A 73 -6.07 -7.78 6.53
CA ARG A 73 -7.09 -7.20 7.39
C ARG A 73 -6.86 -7.59 8.84
N SER A 74 -6.84 -6.60 9.72
CA SER A 74 -6.76 -6.85 11.16
C SER A 74 -8.08 -7.41 11.70
N ALA A 75 -8.05 -8.61 12.28
CA ALA A 75 -9.18 -9.20 13.01
C ALA A 75 -9.57 -8.39 14.28
N ALA A 76 -8.74 -7.44 14.71
CA ALA A 76 -8.98 -6.60 15.89
C ALA A 76 -10.29 -5.78 15.82
N ARG A 77 -10.85 -5.56 14.62
CA ARG A 77 -12.12 -4.85 14.43
C ARG A 77 -13.36 -5.76 14.47
N GLU A 78 -13.22 -7.08 14.28
CA GLU A 78 -14.35 -8.02 14.32
C GLU A 78 -14.84 -8.33 15.74
N ARG A 79 -14.04 -8.02 16.77
CA ARG A 79 -14.41 -8.24 18.19
C ARG A 79 -15.06 -7.04 18.87
N ALA A 80 -15.37 -5.99 18.11
CA ALA A 80 -15.92 -4.72 18.63
C ALA A 80 -17.36 -4.42 18.19
N LEU A 81 -18.11 -5.43 17.73
CA LEU A 81 -19.53 -5.34 17.37
C LEU A 81 -20.35 -6.36 18.14
#